data_AF-A0A1C7NQD3-F1
#
_entry.id   AF-A0A1C7NQD3-F1
#
_cell.length_a   1.000
_cell.length_b   1.000
_cell.length_c   1.000
_cell.angle_alpha   90.00
_cell.angle_beta   90.00
_cell.angle_gamma   90.00
#
_symmetry.space_group_name_H-M   'P 1'
#
loop_
_entity.id
_entity.type
_entity.pdbx_description
1 polymer ?
#
loop_
_entity_poly.entity_id
_entity_poly.type
_entity_poly.pdbx_seq_one_letter_code
_entity_poly.pdbx_strand_id
1 'polypeptide(L)' 'ITHLIELAEEKTGCHALVVSIDKHEYKESLSTILRAFMYLGFEMVDPCVYGQEPGYILVGYEF' A
#
# COMPACT_ATOMS: atom_id res chain seq x y z
N ILE A 1 5.61 -3.18 -10.19
CA ILE A 1 5.59 -2.63 -8.81
C ILE A 1 6.97 -2.69 -8.17
N THR A 2 7.71 -3.80 -8.28
CA THR A 2 9.08 -3.94 -7.74
C THR A 2 10.03 -2.81 -8.13
N HIS A 3 10.08 -2.42 -9.41
CA HIS A 3 10.91 -1.28 -9.84
C HIS A 3 10.51 0.09 -9.26
N LEU A 4 9.25 0.27 -8.84
CA LEU A 4 8.83 1.50 -8.15
C LEU A 4 9.29 1.49 -6.68
N ILE A 5 9.32 0.31 -6.07
CA ILE A 5 9.83 0.10 -4.71
C ILE A 5 11.34 0.36 -4.69
N GLU A 6 12.09 -0.27 -5.60
CA GLU A 6 13.54 -0.06 -5.78
C GLU A 6 13.86 1.43 -6.03
N LEU A 7 13.04 2.12 -6.84
CA LEU A 7 13.21 3.55 -7.09
C LEU A 7 13.00 4.40 -5.82
N ALA A 8 11.99 4.08 -5.01
CA ALA A 8 11.71 4.79 -3.76
C ALA A 8 12.80 4.54 -2.71
N GLU A 9 13.35 3.34 -2.64
CA GLU A 9 14.48 3.01 -1.77
C GLU A 9 15.74 3.78 -2.18
N GLU A 10 16.15 3.64 -3.44
CA GLU A 10 17.46 4.10 -3.89
C GLU A 10 17.54 5.60 -4.13
N LYS A 11 16.43 6.24 -4.52
CA LYS A 11 16.47 7.63 -5.04
C LYS A 11 15.81 8.65 -4.15
N THR A 12 14.85 8.27 -3.29
CA THR A 12 14.11 9.25 -2.50
C THR A 12 14.51 9.28 -1.03
N GLY A 13 15.27 8.29 -0.53
CA GLY A 13 15.64 8.20 0.89
C GLY A 13 14.42 8.04 1.80
N CYS A 14 13.32 7.51 1.25
CA CYS A 14 12.11 7.23 2.00
C CYS A 14 12.39 6.08 2.98
N HIS A 15 11.71 6.10 4.13
CA HIS A 15 11.82 5.04 5.15
C HIS A 15 10.62 4.09 5.10
N ALA A 16 9.54 4.53 4.46
CA ALA A 16 8.34 3.73 4.25
C ALA A 16 7.63 4.14 2.96
N LEU A 17 6.87 3.21 2.39
CA LEU A 17 5.94 3.40 1.29
C LEU A 17 4.53 3.09 1.78
N VAL A 18 3.55 3.94 1.47
CA VAL A 18 2.13 3.67 1.74
C VAL A 18 1.34 3.73 0.44
N VAL A 19 0.50 2.72 0.23
CA VAL A 19 -0.38 2.61 -0.93
C VAL A 19 -1.83 2.71 -0.46
N SER A 20 -2.59 3.60 -1.09
CA SER A 20 -4.02 3.74 -0.86
C SER A 20 -4.82 3.04 -1.97
N ILE A 21 -5.75 2.18 -1.57
CA ILE A 21 -6.54 1.35 -2.47
C ILE A 21 -8.02 1.69 -2.29
N ASP A 22 -8.68 2.11 -3.37
CA ASP A 22 -10.12 2.36 -3.37
C ASP A 22 -10.90 1.04 -3.36
N LYS A 23 -11.67 0.78 -2.30
CA LYS A 23 -12.44 -0.47 -2.16
C LYS A 23 -13.73 -0.47 -2.97
N HIS A 24 -14.19 0.69 -3.44
CA HIS A 24 -15.36 0.80 -4.31
C HIS A 24 -14.99 0.44 -5.74
N GLU A 25 -13.86 0.95 -6.24
CA GLU A 25 -13.38 0.67 -7.60
C GLU A 25 -12.98 -0.81 -7.74
N TYR A 26 -12.27 -1.37 -6.75
CA TYR A 26 -11.70 -2.71 -6.83
C TYR A 26 -12.52 -3.79 -6.12
N LYS A 27 -13.82 -3.59 -5.90
CA LYS A 27 -14.65 -4.46 -5.05
C LYS A 27 -14.49 -5.97 -5.29
N GLU A 28 -14.40 -6.40 -6.55
CA GLU A 28 -14.28 -7.84 -6.91
C GLU A 28 -12.84 -8.38 -6.80
N SER A 29 -11.84 -7.53 -7.04
CA SER A 29 -10.42 -7.91 -7.06
C SER A 29 -9.65 -7.52 -5.81
N LEU A 30 -10.28 -6.82 -4.86
CA LEU A 30 -9.67 -6.26 -3.66
C LEU A 30 -8.89 -7.31 -2.87
N SER A 31 -9.49 -8.49 -2.67
CA SER A 31 -8.84 -9.59 -1.94
C SER A 31 -7.58 -10.09 -2.64
N THR A 32 -7.53 -10.06 -3.96
CA THR A 32 -6.37 -10.46 -4.76
C THR A 32 -5.28 -9.40 -4.70
N ILE A 33 -5.66 -8.12 -4.81
CA ILE A 33 -4.75 -6.99 -4.71
C ILE A 33 -4.08 -6.96 -3.32
N LEU A 34 -4.87 -7.09 -2.25
CA LEU A 34 -4.34 -7.11 -0.88
C LEU A 34 -3.37 -8.28 -0.68
N ARG A 35 -3.73 -9.48 -1.14
CA ARG A 35 -2.81 -10.64 -1.08
C ARG A 35 -1.52 -10.42 -1.85
N ALA A 36 -1.58 -9.77 -3.01
CA ALA A 36 -0.38 -9.46 -3.79
C ALA A 36 0.57 -8.53 -3.02
N PHE A 37 0.04 -7.48 -2.38
CA PHE A 37 0.84 -6.59 -1.53
C PHE A 37 1.41 -7.32 -0.31
N MET A 38 0.60 -8.16 0.36
CA MET A 38 1.06 -8.96 1.49
C MET A 38 2.21 -9.92 1.12
N TYR A 39 2.15 -10.55 -0.06
CA TYR A 39 3.23 -11.39 -0.55
C TYR A 39 4.49 -10.62 -0.91
N LEU A 40 4.38 -9.32 -1.19
CA LEU A 40 5.51 -8.41 -1.37
C LEU A 40 6.04 -7.85 -0.04
N GLY A 41 5.46 -8.26 1.10
CA GLY A 41 5.89 -7.83 2.44
C GLY A 41 5.20 -6.58 2.97
N PHE A 42 4.17 -6.07 2.28
CA PHE A 42 3.38 -4.95 2.81
C PHE A 42 2.46 -5.42 3.94
N GLU A 43 2.17 -4.53 4.88
CA GLU A 43 1.26 -4.75 6.00
C GLU A 43 0.06 -3.80 5.93
N MET A 44 -1.05 -4.17 6.59
CA MET A 44 -2.20 -3.26 6.70
C MET A 44 -1.86 -2.09 7.62
N VAL A 45 -2.21 -0.89 7.19
CA VAL A 45 -2.02 0.33 7.98
C VAL A 45 -3.38 0.87 8.42
N ASP A 46 -3.46 1.33 9.67
CA ASP A 46 -4.65 2.02 10.16
C ASP A 46 -4.86 3.33 9.36
N PRO A 47 -5.98 3.48 8.63
CA PRO A 47 -6.26 4.68 7.84
C PRO A 47 -6.31 5.97 8.68
N CYS A 48 -6.56 5.87 9.99
CA CYS A 48 -6.57 7.03 10.89
C CYS A 48 -5.20 7.72 10.98
N VAL A 49 -4.10 6.98 10.79
CA VAL A 49 -2.73 7.52 10.86
C VAL A 49 -2.50 8.57 9.77
N TYR A 50 -3.11 8.39 8.60
CA TYR A 50 -2.98 9.28 7.44
C TYR A 50 -4.22 10.13 7.19
N GLY A 51 -5.20 10.12 8.10
CA GLY A 51 -6.46 10.85 7.94
C GLY A 51 -7.27 10.40 6.72
N GLN A 52 -7.12 9.14 6.31
CA GLN A 52 -7.68 8.67 5.05
C GLN A 52 -9.18 8.35 5.18
N GLU A 53 -9.93 8.65 4.13
CA GLU A 53 -11.37 8.40 4.10
C GLU A 53 -11.70 6.90 4.22
N PRO A 54 -12.84 6.54 4.86
CA PRO A 54 -13.27 5.15 5.01
C PRO A 54 -13.58 4.41 3.71
N GLY A 55 -13.49 5.07 2.54
CA GLY A 55 -13.56 4.48 1.21
C GLY A 55 -12.25 3.87 0.71
N TYR A 56 -11.15 4.02 1.46
CA TYR A 56 -9.85 3.48 1.10
C TYR A 56 -9.32 2.47 2.13
N ILE A 57 -8.46 1.56 1.66
CA ILE A 57 -7.63 0.68 2.47
C ILE A 57 -6.17 1.10 2.28
N LEU A 58 -5.41 1.13 3.37
CA LEU A 58 -3.98 1.43 3.31
C LEU A 58 -3.16 0.17 3.54
N VAL A 59 -2.11 0.02 2.74
CA VAL A 59 -1.04 -0.94 2.98
C VAL A 59 0.31 -0.22 2.98
N GLY A 60 1.21 -0.63 3.87
CA GLY A 60 2.50 0.01 4.09
C GLY A 60 3.65 -0.97 3.98
N TYR A 61 4.81 -0.48 3.57
CA TYR A 61 6.08 -1.22 3.54
C TYR A 61 7.17 -0.36 4.14
N GLU A 62 7.91 -0.90 5.10
CA GLU A 62 9.07 -0.23 5.73
C GLU A 62 10.37 -0.86 5.20
N PHE A 63 11.39 -0.02 4.98
CA PHE A 63 12.68 -0.41 4.40
C PHE A 63 13.74 -0.77 5.45
#